data_AF-A0A939ZFE4-F1
#
_entry.id   AF-A0A939ZFE4-F1
#
_cell.length_a   1.000
_cell.length_b   1.000
_cell.length_c   1.000
_cell.angle_alpha   90.00
_cell.angle_beta   90.00
_cell.angle_gamma   90.00
#
_symmetry.space_group_name_H-M   'P 1'
#
loop_
_entity.id
_entity.type
_entity.pdbx_description
1 polymer ?
#
loop_
_entity_poly.entity_id
_entity_poly.type
_entity_poly.pdbx_seq_one_letter_code
_entity_poly.pdbx_strand_id
1 'polypeptide(L)' 'MQAIDFYCKKCKKSLRISYALTGDDNASAMNGIMIKCHTNKCTRVVTLKNFTEGQIKSRADAHGKCYL' A
#
# COMPACT_ATOMS: atom_id res chain seq x y z
N MET A 1 6.46 12.77 9.95
CA MET A 1 6.09 11.36 9.70
C MET A 1 6.00 11.16 8.19
N GLN A 2 6.82 10.27 7.64
CA GLN A 2 6.69 9.90 6.23
C GLN A 2 5.54 8.89 6.10
N ALA A 3 4.68 9.06 5.10
CA ALA A 3 3.56 8.17 4.83
C ALA A 3 3.63 7.69 3.38
N ILE A 4 3.26 6.43 3.16
CA ILE A 4 3.18 5.81 1.84
C ILE A 4 1.72 5.73 1.43
N ASP A 5 1.39 6.34 0.31
CA ASP A 5 0.05 6.32 -0.26
C ASP A 5 -0.12 5.15 -1.22
N PHE A 6 -1.22 4.41 -1.06
CA PHE A 6 -1.51 3.27 -1.93
C PHE A 6 -2.38 3.65 -3.13
N TYR A 7 -1.98 3.15 -4.29
CA TYR A 7 -2.66 3.31 -5.56
C TYR A 7 -2.95 1.96 -6.18
N CYS A 8 -4.03 1.87 -6.94
CA CYS A 8 -4.38 0.66 -7.66
C CYS A 8 -3.50 0.53 -8.91
N LYS A 9 -2.81 -0.61 -9.08
CA LYS A 9 -1.98 -0.87 -10.27
C LYS A 9 -2.78 -0.92 -11.58
N LYS A 10 -4.07 -1.30 -11.51
CA LYS A 10 -4.95 -1.40 -12.70
C LYS A 10 -5.48 -0.05 -13.16
N CYS A 11 -6.11 0.71 -12.27
CA CYS A 11 -6.75 1.98 -12.64
C CYS A 11 -5.91 3.22 -12.32
N LYS A 12 -4.73 3.05 -11.70
CA LYS A 12 -3.82 4.12 -11.23
C LYS A 12 -4.45 5.15 -10.30
N LYS A 13 -5.65 4.88 -9.77
CA LYS A 13 -6.35 5.74 -8.82
C LYS A 13 -5.94 5.40 -7.39
N SER A 14 -6.01 6.41 -6.52
CA SER A 14 -5.76 6.26 -5.09
C SER A 14 -6.74 5.25 -4.48
N LEU A 15 -6.20 4.38 -3.62
CA LEU A 15 -6.99 3.47 -2.80
C LEU A 15 -7.53 4.16 -1.54
N ARG A 16 -7.20 5.45 -1.31
CA ARG A 16 -7.53 6.24 -0.11
C ARG A 16 -7.04 5.61 1.19
N ILE A 17 -5.89 4.95 1.12
CA ILE A 17 -5.22 4.33 2.26
C ILE A 17 -3.78 4.82 2.23
N SER A 18 -3.34 5.31 3.39
CA SER A 18 -1.97 5.74 3.62
C SER A 18 -1.40 4.93 4.78
N TYR A 19 -0.16 4.50 4.66
CA TYR A 19 0.57 3.83 5.73
C TYR A 19 1.57 4.81 6.34
N ALA A 20 1.40 5.13 7.62
CA ALA A 20 2.36 5.92 8.36
C ALA A 20 3.55 5.04 8.74
N LEU A 21 4.75 5.44 8.32
CA LEU A 21 5.99 4.73 8.64
C LEU A 21 6.33 4.90 10.13
N THR A 22 6.65 3.80 10.79
CA THR A 22 7.05 3.79 12.21
C THR A 22 8.58 3.84 12.37
N GLY A 23 9.33 3.51 11.31
CA GLY A 23 10.79 3.55 11.30
C GLY A 23 11.48 2.21 11.57
N ASP A 24 10.71 1.13 11.74
CA ASP A 24 11.24 -0.24 11.87
C ASP A 24 10.97 -1.02 10.59
N ASP A 25 12.02 -1.27 9.79
CA ASP A 25 11.91 -1.96 8.50
C ASP A 25 11.52 -3.44 8.61
N ASN A 26 11.77 -4.06 9.76
CA ASN A 26 11.45 -5.47 10.02
C ASN A 26 10.07 -5.66 10.65
N ALA A 27 9.43 -4.59 11.10
CA ALA A 27 8.09 -4.66 11.64
C ALA A 27 7.12 -5.21 10.58
N SER A 28 6.27 -6.15 10.99
CA SER A 28 5.19 -6.66 10.14
C SER A 28 4.18 -5.55 9.91
N ALA A 29 4.03 -5.12 8.67
CA ALA A 29 3.16 -4.05 8.24
C ALA A 29 1.96 -4.61 7.48
N MET A 30 0.75 -4.21 7.89
CA MET A 30 -0.50 -4.47 7.14
C MET A 30 -0.79 -5.96 6.83
N ASN A 31 -0.44 -6.89 7.73
CA ASN A 31 -0.71 -8.31 7.51
C ASN A 31 -2.20 -8.62 7.67
N GLY A 32 -2.77 -9.38 6.73
CA GLY A 32 -4.18 -9.80 6.76
C GLY A 32 -5.16 -8.72 6.29
N ILE A 33 -4.67 -7.58 5.78
CA ILE A 33 -5.53 -6.52 5.26
C ILE A 33 -5.89 -6.83 3.80
N MET A 34 -7.19 -6.75 3.50
CA MET A 34 -7.70 -6.79 2.13
C MET A 34 -8.17 -5.40 1.71
N ILE A 35 -7.56 -4.87 0.66
CA ILE A 35 -7.87 -3.57 0.11
C ILE A 35 -8.64 -3.74 -1.18
N LYS A 36 -9.92 -3.35 -1.16
CA LYS A 36 -10.72 -3.23 -2.37
C LYS A 36 -10.46 -1.87 -3.02
N CYS A 37 -10.28 -1.86 -4.33
CA CYS A 37 -10.20 -0.60 -5.06
C CYS A 37 -11.51 0.19 -4.90
N HIS A 38 -11.39 1.45 -4.46
CA HIS A 38 -12.52 2.35 -4.25
C HIS A 38 -13.23 2.75 -5.56
N THR A 39 -12.62 2.52 -6.71
CA THR A 39 -13.22 2.92 -7.99
C THR A 39 -14.30 1.90 -8.40
N ASN A 40 -15.54 2.34 -8.60
CA ASN A 40 -16.64 1.47 -9.05
C ASN A 40 -16.37 0.70 -10.36
N LYS A 41 -15.52 1.26 -11.24
CA LYS A 41 -15.07 0.61 -12.49
C LYS A 41 -13.95 -0.42 -12.30
N CYS A 42 -13.38 -0.53 -11.11
CA CYS A 42 -12.25 -1.42 -10.82
C CYS A 42 -12.55 -2.25 -9.58
N THR A 43 -12.89 -3.52 -9.78
CA THR A 43 -13.22 -4.48 -8.72
C THR A 43 -11.99 -5.21 -8.15
N ARG A 44 -10.78 -4.71 -8.40
CA ARG A 44 -9.54 -5.31 -7.92
C ARG A 44 -9.52 -5.30 -6.39
N VAL A 45 -9.29 -6.47 -5.80
CA VAL A 45 -9.01 -6.65 -4.38
C VAL A 45 -7.57 -7.10 -4.26
N VAL A 46 -6.82 -6.46 -3.36
CA VAL A 46 -5.43 -6.83 -3.06
C VAL A 46 -5.38 -7.29 -1.61
N THR A 47 -4.86 -8.49 -1.40
CA THR A 47 -4.60 -9.02 -0.07
C THR A 47 -3.13 -8.82 0.27
N LEU A 48 -2.86 -8.05 1.31
CA LEU A 48 -1.52 -7.87 1.84
C LEU A 48 -1.27 -8.98 2.86
N LYS A 49 -0.35 -9.89 2.53
CA LYS A 49 0.05 -11.00 3.40
C LYS A 49 1.54 -10.94 3.64
N ASN A 50 1.94 -10.89 4.91
CA ASN A 50 3.35 -10.88 5.37
C ASN A 50 4.21 -9.75 4.77
N PHE A 51 3.67 -8.54 4.67
CA PHE A 51 4.50 -7.38 4.31
C PHE A 51 5.27 -6.89 5.52
N THR A 52 6.52 -6.49 5.31
CA THR A 52 7.29 -5.68 6.27
C THR A 52 7.32 -4.23 5.82
N GLU A 53 7.58 -3.29 6.74
CA GLU A 53 7.73 -1.88 6.38
C GLU A 53 8.81 -1.67 5.30
N GLY A 54 9.93 -2.39 5.38
CA GLY A 54 10.99 -2.36 4.37
C GLY A 54 10.51 -2.82 2.98
N GLN A 55 9.62 -3.83 2.91
CA GLN A 55 9.03 -4.25 1.64
C GLN A 55 8.05 -3.21 1.07
N ILE A 56 7.32 -2.49 1.92
CA ILE A 56 6.43 -1.41 1.48
C ILE A 56 7.29 -0.24 0.95
N LYS A 57 8.36 0.13 1.66
CA LYS A 57 9.33 1.14 1.21
C LYS A 57 9.96 0.77 -0.13
N SER A 58 10.41 -0.47 -0.29
CA SER A 58 11.03 -0.94 -1.55
C SER A 58 10.06 -0.93 -2.74
N ARG A 59 8.75 -1.01 -2.51
CA ARG A 59 7.72 -0.94 -3.55
C ARG A 59 7.16 0.45 -3.77
N ALA A 60 7.42 1.36 -2.84
CA ALA A 60 7.05 2.76 -2.99
C ALA A 60 8.02 3.44 -3.96
N ASP A 61 7.48 4.19 -4.90
CA ASP A 61 8.29 5.05 -5.76
C ASP A 61 8.92 6.20 -4.95
N ALA A 62 9.86 6.93 -5.56
CA ALA A 62 10.52 8.10 -4.97
C ALA A 62 9.55 9.19 -4.47
N HIS A 63 8.29 9.16 -4.91
CA HIS A 63 7.22 10.06 -4.47
C HIS A 63 6.34 9.48 -3.33
N GLY A 64 6.71 8.35 -2.71
CA GLY A 64 5.93 7.72 -1.65
C GLY A 64 4.65 7.05 -2.14
N LYS A 65 4.56 6.70 -3.42
CA LYS A 65 3.39 6.05 -4.03
C LYS A 65 3.66 4.56 -4.19
N CYS A 66 2.82 3.71 -3.63
CA CYS A 66 2.92 2.26 -3.79
C CYS A 66 1.75 1.73 -4.64
N TYR A 67 2.07 1.08 -5.76
CA TYR A 67 1.07 0.54 -6.69
C TYR A 67 0.81 -0.95 -6.44
N LEU A 68 -0.41 -1.28 -6.01
CA LEU A 68 -0.88 -2.62 -5.63
C LEU A 68 -1.84 -3.25 -6.65
#